data_AF-A0A0D1XKI1-F1
#
_entry.id   AF-A0A0D1XKI1-F1
#
_cell.length_a   1.000
_cell.length_b   1.000
_cell.length_c   1.000
_cell.angle_alpha   90.00
_cell.angle_beta   90.00
_cell.angle_gamma   90.00
#
_symmetry.space_group_name_H-M   'P 1'
#
loop_
_entity.id
_entity.type
_entity.pdbx_description
1 polymer ?
#
loop_
_entity_poly.entity_id
_entity_poly.type
_entity_poly.pdbx_seq_one_letter_code
_entity_poly.pdbx_strand_id
1 'polypeptide(L)'
;MKKVAAAFLAISLLATTPVFAAEQESDPIQQEEGMIEQGENQELTVDEIMAQKGMKSALESFYDKFPQAKTYEISGTIIKNEGTSRLKLFIISETESFILDFDQERITNYTQINKIPDVELEGPMIQGILNKIYSLLPEAKDLKRDSSFTQIDNGGKKTYILSFSEDKGLEQSEISSKGLMIHFDETGKIITFDFDSMPLINLKGETKEEKAYELLKQFYGDEAKEYKIKRVNEISENDPNYKDHKDFMRGTIVFTHTSSKEKPILVGFNSEDELTMLQVTTQDFLKE
;
A
#
# COMPACT_ATOMS: atom_id res chain seq x y z
N MET A 1 -6.52 -55.08 35.02
CA MET A 1 -5.53 -54.32 35.80
C MET A 1 -4.12 -54.76 35.41
N LYS A 2 -3.28 -53.79 35.01
CA LYS A 2 -1.79 -53.73 35.01
C LYS A 2 -0.95 -54.78 34.23
N LYS A 3 -0.42 -54.27 33.10
CA LYS A 3 0.93 -54.35 32.48
C LYS A 3 1.99 -55.28 33.10
N VAL A 4 2.74 -56.00 32.23
CA VAL A 4 4.23 -56.16 32.13
C VAL A 4 4.52 -56.74 30.73
N ALA A 5 5.10 -56.01 29.75
CA ALA A 5 6.52 -55.81 29.38
C ALA A 5 7.34 -57.08 29.03
N ALA A 6 7.91 -57.12 27.81
CA ALA A 6 9.15 -57.84 27.49
C ALA A 6 9.76 -57.28 26.19
N ALA A 7 11.07 -57.08 26.22
CA ALA A 7 11.90 -56.49 25.18
C ALA A 7 12.83 -57.53 24.53
N PHE A 8 13.60 -57.05 23.53
CA PHE A 8 14.80 -57.63 22.88
C PHE A 8 14.59 -58.53 21.66
N LEU A 9 15.14 -58.12 20.50
CA LEU A 9 16.50 -58.48 20.09
C LEU A 9 16.91 -57.78 18.78
N ALA A 10 18.15 -57.27 18.77
CA ALA A 10 18.83 -56.68 17.64
C ALA A 10 19.47 -57.74 16.73
N ILE A 11 19.52 -57.48 15.42
CA ILE A 11 20.59 -57.99 14.54
C ILE A 11 20.97 -56.87 13.56
N SER A 12 22.16 -56.31 13.75
CA SER A 12 22.88 -55.49 12.79
C SER A 12 23.42 -56.36 11.65
N LEU A 13 23.41 -55.85 10.42
CA LEU A 13 24.41 -56.21 9.40
C LEU A 13 24.63 -55.00 8.47
N LEU A 14 25.85 -54.47 8.57
CA LEU A 14 26.45 -53.42 7.74
C LEU A 14 26.68 -53.92 6.30
N ALA A 15 26.41 -53.06 5.32
CA ALA A 15 27.06 -53.07 4.01
C ALA A 15 27.17 -51.64 3.45
N THR A 16 28.31 -51.00 3.76
CA THR A 16 29.16 -50.10 2.92
C THR A 16 28.53 -49.11 1.91
N THR A 17 28.74 -47.81 2.19
CA THR A 17 28.59 -46.60 1.34
C THR A 17 29.56 -46.57 0.12
N PRO A 18 29.35 -45.73 -0.94
CA PRO A 18 29.65 -44.28 -0.93
C PRO A 18 28.55 -43.38 -1.55
N VAL A 19 28.10 -42.29 -0.91
CA VAL A 19 28.60 -40.88 -0.93
C VAL A 19 28.12 -40.06 -2.16
N PHE A 20 27.66 -38.83 -1.85
CA PHE A 20 27.06 -37.74 -2.65
C PHE A 20 25.53 -37.85 -2.82
N ALA A 21 24.68 -36.93 -2.35
CA ALA A 21 24.86 -35.54 -1.96
C ALA A 21 23.84 -35.13 -0.87
N ALA A 22 24.26 -34.16 -0.06
CA ALA A 22 23.60 -33.50 1.06
C ALA A 22 22.06 -33.59 1.14
N GLU A 23 21.57 -34.18 2.22
CA GLU A 23 20.36 -33.70 2.90
C GLU A 23 20.61 -32.24 3.28
N GLN A 24 19.87 -31.33 2.66
CA GLN A 24 19.70 -29.98 3.20
C GLN A 24 18.56 -30.11 4.20
N GLU A 25 18.91 -30.29 5.47
CA GLU A 25 18.00 -30.04 6.59
C GLU A 25 17.41 -28.65 6.37
N SER A 26 16.10 -28.59 6.13
CA SER A 26 15.35 -27.36 6.19
C SER A 26 15.32 -26.94 7.66
N ASP A 27 16.21 -26.02 8.02
CA ASP A 27 16.07 -25.29 9.27
C ASP A 27 14.64 -24.74 9.36
N PRO A 28 13.91 -24.96 10.46
CA PRO A 28 12.66 -24.24 10.67
C PRO A 28 13.01 -22.76 10.65
N ILE A 29 12.44 -22.04 9.68
CA ILE A 29 12.55 -20.59 9.59
C ILE A 29 11.90 -20.04 10.86
N GLN A 30 12.70 -19.80 11.89
CA GLN A 30 12.41 -18.75 12.85
C GLN A 30 12.57 -17.46 12.07
N GLN A 31 11.46 -16.97 11.50
CA GLN A 31 11.33 -15.54 11.32
C GLN A 31 11.49 -14.97 12.72
N GLU A 32 12.61 -14.30 12.98
CA GLU A 32 12.67 -13.36 14.09
C GLU A 32 11.44 -12.47 13.91
N GLU A 33 10.48 -12.62 14.83
CA GLU A 33 9.56 -11.54 15.18
C GLU A 33 10.45 -10.40 15.68
N GLY A 34 11.06 -9.70 14.75
CA GLY A 34 11.39 -8.30 14.92
C GLY A 34 10.05 -7.59 15.01
N MET A 35 9.44 -7.63 16.20
CA MET A 35 8.56 -6.55 16.60
C MET A 35 9.42 -5.30 16.44
N ILE A 36 9.24 -4.58 15.33
CA ILE A 36 9.87 -3.29 15.16
C ILE A 36 9.24 -2.45 16.27
N GLU A 37 9.97 -2.27 17.37
CA GLU A 37 9.64 -1.25 18.36
C GLU A 37 9.65 0.07 17.59
N GLN A 38 8.48 0.52 17.13
CA GLN A 38 8.30 1.89 16.69
C GLN A 38 8.58 2.73 17.92
N GLY A 39 9.80 3.30 17.98
CA GLY A 39 10.14 4.25 19.01
C GLY A 39 9.10 5.37 19.01
N GLU A 40 8.63 5.76 20.20
CA GLU A 40 7.57 6.76 20.34
C GLU A 40 7.87 7.99 19.48
N ASN A 41 6.92 8.32 18.58
CA ASN A 41 6.93 9.54 17.81
C ASN A 41 6.85 10.72 18.78
N GLN A 42 7.79 11.65 18.67
CA GLN A 42 7.81 12.84 19.53
C GLN A 42 7.33 14.04 18.72
N GLU A 43 6.17 14.59 19.11
CA GLU A 43 5.72 15.90 18.62
C GLU A 43 6.61 17.02 19.16
N LEU A 44 6.88 18.01 18.33
CA LEU A 44 7.69 19.17 18.67
C LEU A 44 6.84 20.44 18.72
N THR A 45 7.16 21.29 19.68
CA THR A 45 6.69 22.68 19.69
C THR A 45 7.33 23.50 18.58
N VAL A 46 6.72 24.62 18.20
CA VAL A 46 7.28 25.54 17.21
C VAL A 46 8.68 26.02 17.61
N ASP A 47 8.91 26.31 18.89
CA ASP A 47 10.21 26.75 19.39
C ASP A 47 11.29 25.66 19.22
N GLU A 48 10.95 24.39 19.49
CA GLU A 48 11.85 23.26 19.30
C GLU A 48 12.16 23.00 17.81
N ILE A 49 11.19 23.21 16.93
CA ILE A 49 11.38 23.16 15.48
C ILE A 49 12.34 24.27 15.06
N MET A 50 12.07 25.51 15.46
CA MET A 50 12.88 26.67 15.07
C MET A 50 14.29 26.66 15.68
N ALA A 51 14.49 25.96 16.80
CA ALA A 51 15.79 25.73 17.41
C ALA A 51 16.65 24.70 16.65
N GLN A 52 16.07 23.91 15.73
CA GLN A 52 16.85 22.98 14.92
C GLN A 52 17.86 23.73 14.05
N LYS A 53 19.09 23.22 14.01
CA LYS A 53 20.18 23.82 13.23
C LYS A 53 19.73 23.97 11.77
N GLY A 54 19.99 25.11 11.14
CA GLY A 54 19.63 25.32 9.72
C GLY A 54 18.13 25.43 9.41
N MET A 55 17.22 25.19 10.37
CA MET A 55 15.77 25.22 10.14
C MET A 55 15.30 26.54 9.53
N LYS A 56 15.74 27.66 10.10
CA LYS A 56 15.35 28.98 9.61
C LYS A 56 15.71 29.17 8.12
N SER A 57 16.94 28.84 7.73
CA SER A 57 17.39 28.96 6.34
C SER A 57 16.67 27.98 5.42
N ALA A 58 16.37 26.77 5.91
CA ALA A 58 15.65 25.76 5.15
C ALA A 58 14.20 26.20 4.88
N LEU A 59 13.50 26.70 5.90
CA LEU A 59 12.15 27.23 5.76
C LEU A 59 12.11 28.49 4.89
N GLU A 60 13.08 29.40 5.02
CA GLU A 60 13.18 30.57 4.12
C GLU A 60 13.30 30.13 2.65
N SER A 61 14.16 29.16 2.36
CA SER A 61 14.32 28.60 1.01
C SER A 61 13.05 27.91 0.50
N PHE A 62 12.32 27.21 1.38
CA PHE A 62 11.05 26.59 1.05
C PHE A 62 9.97 27.65 0.75
N TYR A 63 9.90 28.70 1.56
CA TYR A 63 8.93 29.77 1.37
C TYR A 63 9.23 30.65 0.16
N ASP A 64 10.46 30.68 -0.36
CA ASP A 64 10.72 31.33 -1.65
C ASP A 64 10.03 30.58 -2.80
N LYS A 65 9.87 29.24 -2.67
CA LYS A 65 9.13 28.41 -3.62
C LYS A 65 7.62 28.47 -3.38
N PHE A 66 7.19 28.53 -2.12
CA PHE A 66 5.79 28.58 -1.70
C PHE A 66 5.54 29.75 -0.74
N PRO A 67 5.48 31.00 -1.25
CA PRO A 67 5.37 32.18 -0.40
C PRO A 67 4.14 32.21 0.51
N GLN A 68 3.04 31.60 0.06
CA GLN A 68 1.79 31.52 0.81
C GLN A 68 1.94 30.71 2.11
N ALA A 69 2.82 29.70 2.11
CA ALA A 69 3.02 28.79 3.24
C ALA A 69 3.61 29.50 4.47
N LYS A 70 4.13 30.72 4.34
CA LYS A 70 4.58 31.56 5.48
C LYS A 70 3.47 31.86 6.48
N THR A 71 2.21 31.81 6.05
CA THR A 71 1.03 32.14 6.87
C THR A 71 0.38 30.91 7.51
N TYR A 72 0.87 29.72 7.19
CA TYR A 72 0.27 28.45 7.59
C TYR A 72 0.78 28.01 8.95
N GLU A 73 0.04 27.12 9.60
CA GLU A 73 0.47 26.51 10.86
C GLU A 73 1.61 25.53 10.61
N ILE A 74 2.63 25.57 11.46
CA ILE A 74 3.76 24.63 11.40
C ILE A 74 3.73 23.70 12.61
N SER A 75 3.83 22.41 12.36
CA SER A 75 4.06 21.37 13.36
C SER A 75 5.18 20.44 12.90
N GLY A 76 5.66 19.57 13.79
CA GLY A 76 6.75 18.67 13.47
C GLY A 76 6.81 17.47 14.40
N THR A 77 7.35 16.38 13.87
CA THR A 77 7.48 15.12 14.57
C THR A 77 8.84 14.51 14.30
N ILE A 78 9.51 14.06 15.36
CA ILE A 78 10.70 13.21 15.24
C ILE A 78 10.25 11.76 15.13
N ILE A 79 10.54 11.16 13.98
CA ILE A 79 10.33 9.75 13.73
C ILE A 79 11.65 9.03 14.02
N LYS A 80 11.63 8.12 14.98
CA LYS A 80 12.79 7.30 15.38
C LYS A 80 12.66 5.92 14.74
N ASN A 81 13.59 5.62 13.84
CA ASN A 81 13.80 4.26 13.32
C ASN A 81 15.13 3.73 13.85
N GLU A 82 15.35 2.42 13.79
CA GLU A 82 16.60 1.80 14.23
C GLU A 82 17.83 2.52 13.63
N GLY A 83 18.60 3.18 14.50
CA GLY A 83 19.81 3.91 14.14
C GLY A 83 19.62 5.25 13.41
N THR A 84 18.40 5.69 13.09
CA THR A 84 18.16 6.99 12.42
C THR A 84 16.94 7.73 12.99
N SER A 85 17.11 9.01 13.31
CA SER A 85 16.00 9.92 13.58
C SER A 85 15.81 10.86 12.38
N ARG A 86 14.55 11.08 12.00
CA ARG A 86 14.20 12.03 10.94
C ARG A 86 13.14 12.98 11.44
N LEU A 87 13.32 14.27 11.16
CA LEU A 87 12.32 15.28 11.46
C LEU A 87 11.40 15.41 10.25
N LYS A 88 10.11 15.17 10.45
CA LYS A 88 9.07 15.56 9.50
C LYS A 88 8.42 16.84 9.97
N LEU A 89 8.23 17.78 9.05
CA LEU A 89 7.49 19.01 9.30
C LEU A 89 6.18 18.97 8.53
N PHE A 90 5.15 19.54 9.13
CA PHE A 90 3.86 19.74 8.49
C PHE A 90 3.58 21.24 8.46
N ILE A 91 3.29 21.77 7.28
CA ILE A 91 2.88 23.16 7.11
C ILE A 91 1.45 23.14 6.56
N ILE A 92 0.46 23.52 7.38
CA ILE A 92 -0.95 23.16 7.18
C ILE A 92 -1.81 24.42 7.12
N SER A 93 -2.70 24.45 6.14
CA SER A 93 -3.87 25.33 6.06
C SER A 93 -5.14 24.48 5.87
N GLU A 94 -6.30 25.13 5.78
CA GLU A 94 -7.57 24.43 5.55
C GLU A 94 -7.65 23.72 4.18
N THR A 95 -6.95 24.22 3.16
CA THR A 95 -7.09 23.74 1.77
C THR A 95 -5.81 23.19 1.17
N GLU A 96 -4.67 23.51 1.76
CA GLU A 96 -3.34 23.12 1.29
C GLU A 96 -2.47 22.75 2.49
N SER A 97 -1.73 21.65 2.38
CA SER A 97 -0.72 21.29 3.36
C SER A 97 0.55 20.79 2.67
N PHE A 98 1.66 20.84 3.41
CA PHE A 98 2.94 20.33 2.97
C PHE A 98 3.52 19.40 4.03
N ILE A 99 4.01 18.26 3.59
CA ILE A 99 4.82 17.34 4.40
C ILE A 99 6.26 17.50 3.94
N LEU A 100 7.16 17.90 4.83
CA LEU A 100 8.56 18.15 4.53
C LEU A 100 9.45 17.16 5.25
N ASP A 101 10.39 16.53 4.52
CA ASP A 101 11.44 15.72 5.11
C ASP A 101 12.65 16.61 5.39
N PHE A 102 12.96 16.80 6.67
CA PHE A 102 14.09 17.61 7.11
C PHE A 102 15.27 16.72 7.55
N ASP A 103 16.43 16.97 6.96
CA ASP A 103 17.69 16.32 7.30
C ASP A 103 18.68 17.36 7.78
N GLN A 104 18.84 17.42 9.11
CA GLN A 104 19.75 18.24 9.92
C GLN A 104 19.77 19.75 9.64
N GLU A 105 19.99 20.19 8.40
CA GLU A 105 20.14 21.58 8.01
C GLU A 105 19.34 21.95 6.74
N ARG A 106 18.68 20.98 6.09
CA ARG A 106 17.94 21.23 4.84
C ARG A 106 16.69 20.38 4.71
N ILE A 107 15.71 20.91 3.99
CA ILE A 107 14.58 20.14 3.47
C ILE A 107 15.09 19.35 2.28
N THR A 108 14.98 18.03 2.35
CA THR A 108 15.45 17.11 1.29
C THR A 108 14.35 16.71 0.33
N ASN A 109 13.11 16.70 0.82
CA ASN A 109 11.94 16.35 0.04
C ASN A 109 10.71 17.08 0.59
N TYR A 110 9.70 17.24 -0.26
CA TYR A 110 8.38 17.67 0.18
C TYR A 110 7.29 16.99 -0.63
N THR A 111 6.11 16.92 -0.03
CA THR A 111 4.86 16.54 -0.65
C THR A 111 3.85 17.63 -0.37
N GLN A 112 3.27 18.20 -1.41
CA GLN A 112 2.16 19.14 -1.32
C GLN A 112 0.85 18.37 -1.43
N ILE A 113 -0.11 18.70 -0.57
CA ILE A 113 -1.44 18.10 -0.54
C ILE A 113 -2.45 19.24 -0.70
N ASN A 114 -3.30 19.16 -1.71
CA ASN A 114 -4.32 20.18 -1.97
C ASN A 114 -5.70 19.54 -1.96
N LYS A 115 -6.68 20.21 -1.35
CA LYS A 115 -8.09 19.86 -1.53
C LYS A 115 -8.46 20.01 -3.01
N ILE A 116 -9.17 19.02 -3.56
CA ILE A 116 -9.67 19.11 -4.94
C ILE A 116 -10.88 20.06 -4.96
N PRO A 117 -10.91 21.10 -5.82
CA PRO A 117 -12.07 21.96 -5.99
C PRO A 117 -13.29 21.21 -6.54
N ASP A 118 -14.50 21.58 -6.13
CA ASP A 118 -15.75 20.91 -6.57
C ASP A 118 -15.89 20.87 -8.10
N VAL A 119 -15.49 21.94 -8.79
CA VAL A 119 -15.50 21.99 -10.27
C VAL A 119 -14.61 20.93 -10.92
N GLU A 120 -13.50 20.57 -10.28
CA GLU A 120 -12.57 19.54 -10.78
C GLU A 120 -13.12 18.15 -10.44
N LEU A 121 -13.77 17.98 -9.28
CA LEU A 121 -14.50 16.76 -8.90
C LEU A 121 -15.64 16.43 -9.86
N GLU A 122 -16.35 17.44 -10.35
CA GLU A 122 -17.40 17.32 -11.37
C GLU A 122 -16.84 17.21 -12.80
N GLY A 123 -15.51 17.33 -12.95
CA GLY A 123 -14.83 17.27 -14.23
C GLY A 123 -14.94 15.91 -14.92
N PRO A 124 -14.86 15.87 -16.26
CA PRO A 124 -15.07 14.66 -17.05
C PRO A 124 -14.07 13.54 -16.75
N MET A 125 -12.84 13.87 -16.33
CA MET A 125 -11.83 12.88 -15.96
C MET A 125 -12.25 12.11 -14.70
N ILE A 126 -12.57 12.82 -13.62
CA ILE A 126 -12.94 12.22 -12.34
C ILE A 126 -14.26 11.45 -12.49
N GLN A 127 -15.25 12.05 -13.15
CA GLN A 127 -16.53 11.38 -13.42
C GLN A 127 -16.35 10.16 -14.33
N GLY A 128 -15.44 10.21 -15.32
CA GLY A 128 -15.12 9.07 -16.16
C GLY A 128 -14.52 7.89 -15.38
N ILE A 129 -13.63 8.17 -14.42
CA ILE A 129 -13.05 7.16 -13.53
C ILE A 129 -14.13 6.57 -12.61
N LEU A 130 -14.91 7.42 -11.95
CA LEU A 130 -15.98 6.97 -11.07
C LEU A 130 -17.01 6.11 -11.83
N ASN A 131 -17.36 6.46 -13.05
CA ASN A 131 -18.25 5.65 -13.89
C ASN A 131 -17.68 4.26 -14.18
N LYS A 132 -16.37 4.13 -14.43
CA LYS A 132 -15.72 2.82 -14.58
C LYS A 132 -15.81 2.01 -13.29
N ILE A 133 -15.47 2.63 -12.16
CA ILE A 133 -15.56 1.99 -10.85
C ILE A 133 -16.99 1.54 -10.55
N TYR A 134 -17.98 2.40 -10.72
CA TYR A 134 -19.38 2.08 -10.46
C TYR A 134 -19.98 1.03 -11.40
N SER A 135 -19.36 0.80 -12.56
CA SER A 135 -19.70 -0.31 -13.44
C SER A 135 -19.24 -1.65 -12.87
N LEU A 136 -18.07 -1.65 -12.23
CA LEU A 136 -17.47 -2.82 -11.58
C LEU A 136 -17.97 -3.04 -10.16
N LEU A 137 -18.40 -1.97 -9.51
CA LEU A 137 -18.80 -1.93 -8.11
C LEU A 137 -20.00 -0.97 -7.92
N PRO A 138 -21.22 -1.34 -8.34
CA PRO A 138 -22.37 -0.46 -8.25
C PRO A 138 -22.71 -0.03 -6.81
N GLU A 139 -22.43 -0.89 -5.82
CA GLU A 139 -22.63 -0.60 -4.40
C GLU A 139 -21.83 0.62 -3.92
N ALA A 140 -20.70 0.93 -4.57
CA ALA A 140 -19.91 2.11 -4.23
C ALA A 140 -20.66 3.44 -4.48
N LYS A 141 -21.78 3.43 -5.22
CA LYS A 141 -22.62 4.62 -5.40
C LYS A 141 -23.33 5.05 -4.11
N ASP A 142 -23.53 4.12 -3.18
CA ASP A 142 -24.21 4.39 -1.91
C ASP A 142 -23.24 4.93 -0.84
N LEU A 143 -21.93 4.90 -1.12
CA LEU A 143 -20.90 5.44 -0.23
C LEU A 143 -20.85 6.97 -0.32
N LYS A 144 -20.53 7.60 0.82
CA LYS A 144 -20.30 9.05 0.86
C LYS A 144 -18.83 9.33 0.66
N ARG A 145 -18.53 10.39 -0.08
CA ARG A 145 -17.15 10.88 -0.23
C ARG A 145 -16.67 11.41 1.12
N ASP A 146 -15.65 10.76 1.65
CA ASP A 146 -15.02 11.08 2.93
C ASP A 146 -13.94 12.14 2.74
N SER A 147 -13.00 11.91 1.82
CA SER A 147 -11.95 12.87 1.49
C SER A 147 -11.63 12.92 0.00
N SER A 148 -11.11 14.06 -0.45
CA SER A 148 -10.66 14.25 -1.83
C SER A 148 -9.55 15.28 -1.92
N PHE A 149 -8.38 14.85 -2.33
CA PHE A 149 -7.20 15.70 -2.40
C PHE A 149 -6.26 15.26 -3.54
N THR A 150 -5.35 16.15 -3.90
CA THR A 150 -4.23 15.82 -4.78
C THR A 150 -2.94 15.88 -4.01
N GLN A 151 -2.09 14.89 -4.23
CA GLN A 151 -0.73 14.84 -3.74
C GLN A 151 0.24 15.18 -4.87
N ILE A 152 1.13 16.14 -4.66
CA ILE A 152 2.16 16.56 -5.61
C ILE A 152 3.52 16.34 -4.94
N ASP A 153 4.33 15.44 -5.50
CA ASP A 153 5.68 15.22 -4.99
C ASP A 153 6.63 16.36 -5.40
N ASN A 154 7.84 16.39 -4.81
CA ASN A 154 8.86 17.37 -5.14
C ASN A 154 9.27 17.36 -6.64
N GLY A 155 9.06 16.25 -7.34
CA GLY A 155 9.26 16.11 -8.78
C GLY A 155 8.12 16.70 -9.63
N GLY A 156 7.04 17.16 -9.00
CA GLY A 156 5.86 17.71 -9.65
C GLY A 156 4.84 16.67 -10.10
N LYS A 157 5.02 15.38 -9.75
CA LYS A 157 4.06 14.35 -10.12
C LYS A 157 2.80 14.50 -9.25
N LYS A 158 1.68 14.82 -9.90
CA LYS A 158 0.36 14.94 -9.24
C LYS A 158 -0.38 13.61 -9.27
N THR A 159 -0.92 13.22 -8.11
CA THR A 159 -1.77 12.05 -7.90
C THR A 159 -3.06 12.52 -7.23
N TYR A 160 -4.20 12.13 -7.77
CA TYR A 160 -5.52 12.36 -7.17
C TYR A 160 -5.85 11.21 -6.25
N ILE A 161 -6.44 11.53 -5.11
CA ILE A 161 -6.84 10.59 -4.08
C ILE A 161 -8.28 10.90 -3.70
N LEU A 162 -9.15 9.90 -3.84
CA LEU A 162 -10.56 9.96 -3.45
C LEU A 162 -10.82 8.82 -2.46
N SER A 163 -11.37 9.14 -1.28
CA SER A 163 -11.89 8.15 -0.34
C SER A 163 -13.41 8.26 -0.22
N PHE A 164 -14.06 7.11 -0.12
CA PHE A 164 -15.48 6.98 0.13
C PHE A 164 -15.69 5.96 1.25
N SER A 165 -16.67 6.21 2.11
CA SER A 165 -17.00 5.31 3.20
C SER A 165 -18.50 5.31 3.49
N GLU A 166 -18.96 4.25 4.15
CA GLU A 166 -20.23 4.26 4.85
C GLU A 166 -20.12 5.24 6.03
N ASP A 167 -20.95 6.27 6.04
CA ASP A 167 -20.95 7.36 7.00
C ASP A 167 -21.11 6.84 8.45
N LYS A 168 -20.00 6.57 9.13
CA LYS A 168 -19.91 6.45 10.58
C LYS A 168 -19.05 7.63 11.02
N GLY A 169 -19.66 8.56 11.77
CA GLY A 169 -18.91 9.66 12.37
C GLY A 169 -17.68 9.16 13.13
N LEU A 170 -16.74 10.06 13.41
CA LEU A 170 -15.42 9.85 14.03
C LEU A 170 -15.40 9.20 15.44
N GLU A 171 -16.44 8.46 15.85
CA GLU A 171 -16.37 7.59 17.02
C GLU A 171 -15.66 6.28 16.64
N GLN A 172 -14.48 6.13 17.23
CA GLN A 172 -13.47 5.10 17.01
C GLN A 172 -13.98 3.64 17.08
N SER A 173 -13.21 2.80 16.38
CA SER A 173 -12.77 1.44 16.77
C SER A 173 -13.42 0.20 16.16
N GLU A 174 -13.94 0.27 14.94
CA GLU A 174 -14.01 -0.94 14.12
C GLU A 174 -13.56 -0.64 12.69
N ILE A 175 -12.57 -1.42 12.22
CA ILE A 175 -12.11 -1.50 10.82
C ILE A 175 -13.21 -2.24 9.99
N SER A 176 -14.49 -1.97 10.28
CA SER A 176 -15.67 -2.67 9.73
C SER A 176 -16.50 -1.79 8.79
N SER A 177 -16.08 -0.55 8.53
CA SER A 177 -16.75 0.32 7.56
C SER A 177 -16.30 -0.02 6.15
N LYS A 178 -17.25 -0.30 5.24
CA LYS A 178 -16.94 -0.43 3.81
C LYS A 178 -16.25 0.85 3.33
N GLY A 179 -15.04 0.70 2.84
CA GLY A 179 -14.21 1.77 2.30
C GLY A 179 -13.95 1.56 0.81
N LEU A 180 -13.78 2.66 0.10
CA LEU A 180 -13.27 2.68 -1.27
C LEU A 180 -12.22 3.79 -1.37
N MET A 181 -11.01 3.42 -1.77
CA MET A 181 -9.91 4.35 -2.00
C MET A 181 -9.41 4.25 -3.45
N ILE A 182 -9.34 5.38 -4.13
CA ILE A 182 -8.94 5.46 -5.54
C ILE A 182 -7.80 6.46 -5.69
N HIS A 183 -6.66 5.99 -6.18
CA HIS A 183 -5.52 6.81 -6.56
C HIS A 183 -5.33 6.78 -8.08
N PHE A 184 -5.19 7.94 -8.70
CA PHE A 184 -4.94 8.04 -10.15
C PHE A 184 -4.09 9.25 -10.49
N ASP A 185 -3.38 9.19 -11.62
CA ASP A 185 -2.57 10.32 -12.10
C ASP A 185 -3.39 11.33 -12.93
N GLU A 186 -2.72 12.37 -13.42
CA GLU A 186 -3.31 13.44 -14.25
C GLU A 186 -3.85 12.97 -15.61
N THR A 187 -3.52 11.75 -16.03
CA THR A 187 -4.07 11.14 -17.25
C THR A 187 -5.32 10.31 -16.97
N GLY A 188 -5.65 10.10 -15.69
CA GLY A 188 -6.72 9.23 -15.22
C GLY A 188 -6.33 7.76 -15.16
N LYS A 189 -5.03 7.43 -15.23
CA LYS A 189 -4.52 6.08 -15.06
C LYS A 189 -4.59 5.71 -13.57
N ILE A 190 -5.30 4.61 -13.27
CA ILE A 190 -5.44 4.09 -11.90
C ILE A 190 -4.09 3.58 -11.40
N ILE A 191 -3.60 4.14 -10.29
CA ILE A 191 -2.38 3.72 -9.60
C ILE A 191 -2.72 2.71 -8.51
N THR A 192 -3.71 3.03 -7.69
CA THR A 192 -4.19 2.17 -6.61
C THR A 192 -5.70 2.23 -6.61
N PHE A 193 -6.32 1.08 -6.38
CA PHE A 193 -7.74 0.93 -6.20
C PHE A 193 -7.94 -0.15 -5.14
N ASP A 194 -8.55 0.24 -4.04
CA ASP A 194 -8.75 -0.64 -2.89
C ASP A 194 -10.18 -0.53 -2.38
N PHE A 195 -10.76 -1.66 -1.99
CA PHE A 195 -12.08 -1.69 -1.41
C PHE A 195 -12.20 -2.75 -0.32
N ASP A 196 -12.82 -2.35 0.79
CA ASP A 196 -13.07 -3.24 1.91
C ASP A 196 -14.33 -4.05 1.66
N SER A 197 -14.17 -5.36 1.49
CA SER A 197 -15.25 -6.35 1.60
C SER A 197 -16.40 -6.23 0.58
N MET A 198 -16.14 -5.76 -0.66
CA MET A 198 -17.16 -5.64 -1.71
C MET A 198 -16.69 -6.17 -3.08
N PRO A 199 -16.93 -7.44 -3.45
CA PRO A 199 -16.32 -8.03 -4.63
C PRO A 199 -16.64 -7.31 -5.93
N LEU A 200 -15.65 -7.24 -6.83
CA LEU A 200 -15.86 -6.70 -8.17
C LEU A 200 -16.78 -7.61 -9.00
N ILE A 201 -17.76 -6.99 -9.64
CA ILE A 201 -18.68 -7.65 -10.56
C ILE A 201 -18.44 -7.22 -12.01
N ASN A 202 -19.19 -7.81 -12.94
CA ASN A 202 -19.15 -7.47 -14.38
C ASN A 202 -17.77 -7.67 -15.05
N LEU A 203 -16.92 -8.51 -14.47
CA LEU A 203 -15.67 -8.97 -15.07
C LEU A 203 -15.91 -10.26 -15.86
N LYS A 204 -15.44 -10.29 -17.11
CA LYS A 204 -15.45 -11.49 -17.94
C LYS A 204 -14.29 -12.41 -17.55
N GLY A 205 -14.51 -13.71 -17.66
CA GLY A 205 -13.51 -14.74 -17.34
C GLY A 205 -14.07 -15.79 -16.38
N GLU A 206 -13.59 -17.02 -16.52
CA GLU A 206 -13.96 -18.14 -15.66
C GLU A 206 -13.03 -18.23 -14.44
N THR A 207 -11.78 -17.76 -14.56
CA THR A 207 -10.80 -17.77 -13.47
C THR A 207 -10.48 -16.36 -12.94
N LYS A 208 -9.89 -16.27 -11.74
CA LYS A 208 -9.41 -15.00 -11.17
C LYS A 208 -8.38 -14.30 -12.05
N GLU A 209 -7.52 -15.06 -12.74
CA GLU A 209 -6.52 -14.53 -13.68
C GLU A 209 -7.16 -13.88 -14.91
N GLU A 210 -8.18 -14.53 -15.49
CA GLU A 210 -8.92 -13.97 -16.62
C GLU A 210 -9.69 -12.71 -16.21
N LYS A 211 -10.35 -12.74 -15.05
CA LYS A 211 -11.03 -11.58 -14.46
C LYS A 211 -10.04 -10.44 -14.19
N ALA A 212 -8.86 -10.73 -13.64
CA ALA A 212 -7.82 -9.74 -13.37
C ALA A 212 -7.28 -9.12 -14.66
N TYR A 213 -7.12 -9.91 -15.72
CA TYR A 213 -6.73 -9.36 -17.02
C TYR A 213 -7.83 -8.49 -17.65
N GLU A 214 -9.10 -8.87 -17.50
CA GLU A 214 -10.23 -8.04 -17.93
C GLU A 214 -10.29 -6.72 -17.14
N LEU A 215 -10.03 -6.75 -15.83
CA LEU A 215 -9.90 -5.54 -15.01
C LEU A 215 -8.80 -4.61 -15.56
N LEU A 216 -7.61 -5.15 -15.86
CA LEU A 216 -6.53 -4.38 -16.48
C LEU A 216 -6.97 -3.74 -17.79
N LYS A 217 -7.69 -4.45 -18.67
CA LYS A 217 -8.21 -3.85 -19.92
C LYS A 217 -9.18 -2.70 -19.67
N GLN A 218 -10.04 -2.78 -18.66
CA GLN A 218 -11.00 -1.70 -18.37
C GLN A 218 -10.28 -0.42 -17.90
N PHE A 219 -9.21 -0.55 -17.13
CA PHE A 219 -8.45 0.59 -16.61
C PHE A 219 -7.37 1.10 -17.57
N TYR A 220 -6.65 0.21 -18.25
CA TYR A 220 -5.47 0.53 -19.05
C TYR A 220 -5.70 0.41 -20.57
N GLY A 221 -6.88 -0.05 -21.00
CA GLY A 221 -7.21 -0.18 -22.42
C GLY A 221 -6.27 -1.10 -23.18
N ASP A 222 -5.74 -0.62 -24.31
CA ASP A 222 -4.81 -1.39 -25.14
C ASP A 222 -3.46 -1.65 -24.47
N GLU A 223 -3.03 -0.81 -23.52
CA GLU A 223 -1.77 -0.99 -22.76
C GLU A 223 -1.80 -2.30 -21.96
N ALA A 224 -2.98 -2.79 -21.56
CA ALA A 224 -3.13 -4.06 -20.87
C ALA A 224 -2.50 -5.25 -21.62
N LYS A 225 -2.39 -5.19 -22.95
CA LYS A 225 -1.76 -6.24 -23.79
C LYS A 225 -0.26 -6.38 -23.57
N GLU A 226 0.38 -5.34 -23.04
CA GLU A 226 1.80 -5.33 -22.72
C GLU A 226 2.09 -5.93 -21.33
N TYR A 227 1.06 -6.22 -20.53
CA TYR A 227 1.20 -6.88 -19.25
C TYR A 227 1.00 -8.39 -19.35
N LYS A 228 1.87 -9.14 -18.66
CA LYS A 228 1.80 -10.61 -18.56
C LYS A 228 1.83 -11.04 -17.10
N ILE A 229 1.07 -12.08 -16.77
CA ILE A 229 1.14 -12.70 -15.44
C ILE A 229 2.51 -13.31 -15.27
N LYS A 230 3.21 -12.87 -14.23
CA LYS A 230 4.53 -13.38 -13.83
C LYS A 230 4.39 -14.52 -12.82
N ARG A 231 3.51 -14.34 -11.83
CA ARG A 231 3.22 -15.31 -10.77
C ARG A 231 1.88 -15.01 -10.12
N VAL A 232 1.35 -16.02 -9.43
CA VAL A 232 0.21 -15.91 -8.53
C VAL A 232 0.71 -16.33 -7.15
N ASN A 233 0.56 -15.44 -6.17
CA ASN A 233 0.98 -15.65 -4.80
C ASN A 233 -0.27 -15.93 -3.96
N GLU A 234 -0.32 -17.06 -3.27
CA GLU A 234 -1.40 -17.41 -2.34
C GLU A 234 -0.85 -17.53 -0.93
N ILE A 235 -1.53 -16.91 0.03
CA ILE A 235 -1.23 -17.04 1.45
C ILE A 235 -1.74 -18.40 1.91
N SER A 236 -0.86 -19.18 2.53
CA SER A 236 -1.21 -20.47 3.10
C SER A 236 -2.18 -20.30 4.28
N GLU A 237 -3.15 -21.20 4.44
CA GLU A 237 -4.04 -21.21 5.60
C GLU A 237 -3.30 -21.38 6.94
N ASN A 238 -2.05 -21.86 6.89
CA ASN A 238 -1.17 -22.05 8.04
C ASN A 238 -0.26 -20.84 8.31
N ASP A 239 -0.33 -19.79 7.50
CA ASP A 239 0.45 -18.57 7.71
C ASP A 239 -0.12 -17.82 8.93
N PRO A 240 0.71 -17.40 9.92
CA PRO A 240 0.22 -16.61 11.06
C PRO A 240 -0.46 -15.30 10.64
N ASN A 241 -0.10 -14.72 9.48
CA ASN A 241 -0.75 -13.52 8.91
C ASN A 241 -2.13 -13.83 8.27
N TYR A 242 -2.52 -15.10 8.16
CA TYR A 242 -3.79 -15.50 7.54
C TYR A 242 -5.02 -15.07 8.36
N LYS A 243 -4.91 -14.96 9.68
CA LYS A 243 -6.05 -14.63 10.56
C LYS A 243 -6.50 -13.18 10.46
N ASP A 244 -5.58 -12.26 10.17
CA ASP A 244 -5.88 -10.82 10.10
C ASP A 244 -6.38 -10.39 8.70
N HIS A 245 -6.23 -11.25 7.68
CA HIS A 245 -6.55 -10.92 6.28
C HIS A 245 -7.57 -11.85 5.61
N LYS A 246 -8.15 -12.79 6.37
CA LYS A 246 -8.94 -13.92 5.83
C LYS A 246 -10.06 -13.53 4.84
N ASP A 247 -10.71 -12.40 5.08
CA ASP A 247 -11.85 -11.95 4.29
C ASP A 247 -11.50 -10.87 3.25
N PHE A 248 -10.27 -10.32 3.30
CA PHE A 248 -9.88 -9.16 2.49
C PHE A 248 -8.89 -9.50 1.38
N MET A 249 -7.86 -10.32 1.66
CA MET A 249 -6.86 -10.69 0.65
C MET A 249 -6.22 -12.03 0.99
N ARG A 250 -6.56 -13.06 0.21
CA ARG A 250 -5.94 -14.40 0.27
C ARG A 250 -4.70 -14.48 -0.61
N GLY A 251 -4.61 -13.68 -1.65
CA GLY A 251 -3.50 -13.74 -2.57
C GLY A 251 -3.43 -12.57 -3.53
N THR A 252 -2.39 -12.57 -4.37
CA THR A 252 -2.17 -11.55 -5.40
C THR A 252 -1.75 -12.18 -6.73
N ILE A 253 -2.26 -11.63 -7.82
CA ILE A 253 -1.81 -11.91 -9.19
C ILE A 253 -0.84 -10.80 -9.57
N VAL A 254 0.39 -11.17 -9.96
CA VAL A 254 1.45 -10.22 -10.30
C VAL A 254 1.58 -10.10 -11.81
N PHE A 255 1.30 -8.91 -12.34
CA PHE A 255 1.51 -8.56 -13.74
C PHE A 255 2.81 -7.78 -13.92
N THR A 256 3.61 -8.19 -14.90
CA THR A 256 4.81 -7.47 -15.34
C THR A 256 4.63 -6.96 -16.75
N HIS A 257 5.03 -5.73 -17.00
CA HIS A 257 5.01 -5.13 -18.32
C HIS A 257 6.18 -5.64 -19.19
N THR A 258 6.01 -5.68 -20.51
CA THR A 258 7.05 -6.09 -21.49
C THR A 258 8.28 -5.19 -21.45
N SER A 259 8.09 -3.88 -21.22
CA SER A 259 9.15 -2.92 -20.92
C SER A 259 9.53 -2.94 -19.44
N SER A 260 10.83 -3.10 -19.14
CA SER A 260 11.38 -3.06 -17.78
C SER A 260 11.33 -1.67 -17.12
N LYS A 261 10.97 -0.63 -17.88
CA LYS A 261 10.79 0.73 -17.35
C LYS A 261 9.45 0.92 -16.66
N GLU A 262 8.43 0.15 -17.05
CA GLU A 262 7.10 0.24 -16.48
C GLU A 262 7.01 -0.54 -15.19
N LYS A 263 6.16 -0.07 -14.28
CA LYS A 263 5.99 -0.67 -12.96
C LYS A 263 5.09 -1.92 -13.03
N PRO A 264 5.35 -2.95 -12.20
CA PRO A 264 4.46 -4.09 -12.08
C PRO A 264 3.11 -3.69 -11.48
N ILE A 265 2.08 -4.49 -11.76
CA ILE A 265 0.74 -4.33 -11.19
C ILE A 265 0.39 -5.56 -10.38
N LEU A 266 -0.10 -5.36 -9.16
CA LEU A 266 -0.67 -6.38 -8.30
C LEU A 266 -2.19 -6.30 -8.38
N VAL A 267 -2.84 -7.46 -8.45
CA VAL A 267 -4.29 -7.57 -8.30
C VAL A 267 -4.56 -8.52 -7.14
N GLY A 268 -5.16 -8.02 -6.06
CA GLY A 268 -5.53 -8.82 -4.89
C GLY A 268 -6.80 -9.63 -5.12
N PHE A 269 -6.92 -10.78 -4.47
CA PHE A 269 -8.16 -11.57 -4.45
C PHE A 269 -8.41 -12.20 -3.07
N ASN A 270 -9.69 -12.40 -2.73
CA ASN A 270 -10.14 -12.97 -1.45
C ASN A 270 -10.20 -14.52 -1.48
N SER A 271 -10.76 -15.11 -0.44
CA SER A 271 -10.89 -16.57 -0.32
C SER A 271 -11.86 -17.21 -1.31
N GLU A 272 -12.74 -16.42 -1.91
CA GLU A 272 -13.71 -16.81 -2.94
C GLU A 272 -13.20 -16.54 -4.38
N ASP A 273 -11.90 -16.21 -4.54
CA ASP A 273 -11.28 -15.83 -5.81
C ASP A 273 -11.90 -14.57 -6.46
N GLU A 274 -12.53 -13.73 -5.65
CA GLU A 274 -13.04 -12.43 -6.07
C GLU A 274 -11.93 -11.39 -5.93
N LEU A 275 -11.76 -10.55 -6.94
CA LEU A 275 -10.72 -9.52 -6.92
C LEU A 275 -11.07 -8.48 -5.87
N THR A 276 -10.09 -7.99 -5.09
CA THR A 276 -10.30 -7.02 -4.00
C THR A 276 -9.48 -5.73 -4.12
N MET A 277 -8.45 -5.73 -4.96
CA MET A 277 -7.52 -4.60 -5.04
C MET A 277 -6.80 -4.58 -6.38
N LEU A 278 -6.39 -3.40 -6.83
CA LEU A 278 -5.35 -3.20 -7.83
C LEU A 278 -4.31 -2.19 -7.34
N GLN A 279 -3.02 -2.49 -7.51
CA GLN A 279 -1.93 -1.60 -7.08
C GLN A 279 -0.75 -1.64 -8.04
N VAL A 280 -0.28 -0.48 -8.50
CA VAL A 280 1.01 -0.32 -9.18
C VAL A 280 2.13 -0.34 -8.13
N THR A 281 3.05 -1.31 -8.23
CA THR A 281 4.10 -1.54 -7.24
C THR A 281 5.51 -1.25 -7.79
N THR A 282 6.56 -1.43 -6.97
CA THR A 282 7.96 -1.27 -7.39
C THR A 282 8.50 -2.56 -8.00
N GLN A 283 9.55 -2.42 -8.82
CA GLN A 283 10.26 -3.55 -9.42
C GLN A 283 10.97 -4.43 -8.36
N ASP A 284 11.27 -3.89 -7.19
CA ASP A 284 11.90 -4.65 -6.09
C ASP A 284 11.02 -5.79 -5.60
N PHE A 285 9.70 -5.67 -5.74
CA PHE A 285 8.74 -6.73 -5.41
C PHE A 285 8.87 -7.97 -6.30
N LEU A 286 9.57 -7.89 -7.44
CA LEU A 286 9.81 -9.04 -8.31
C LEU A 286 11.06 -9.84 -7.91
N LYS A 287 11.87 -9.35 -6.96
CA LYS A 287 13.11 -9.99 -6.53
C LYS A 287 12.85 -11.06 -5.48
N GLU A 288 12.16 -12.13 -5.88
CA GLU A 288 12.05 -13.39 -5.14
C GLU A 288 12.07 -14.56 -6.12
#